data_AF-A0A7Y4TDR2-F1
#
_entry.id   AF-A0A7Y4TDR2-F1
#
_cell.length_a   1.000
_cell.length_b   1.000
_cell.length_c   1.000
_cell.angle_alpha   90.00
_cell.angle_beta   90.00
_cell.angle_gamma   90.00
#
_symmetry.space_group_name_H-M   'P 1'
#
loop_
_entity.id
_entity.type
_entity.pdbx_description
1 polymer ?
#
loop_
_entity_poly.entity_id
_entity_poly.type
_entity_poly.pdbx_seq_one_letter_code
_entity_poly.pdbx_strand_id
1 'polypeptide(L)'
;MSRTGWSLVVLVLLLGAVATHAYYRLAWVGPAPQFESAEDHFLYGSIGTEAERGVPYWIWLVLPRIFPDHLPGPGGYASIGITGRDGHEMPIGLSKVDIGVPRVGANCALCHTATVRATPTSVPLVYPGAPAHQTGAQEYARFLADAAADPRFTASVILDEIARNVRLSVPDRLLYRFVLIPQTRRALLRRAEGAAGMGGAEGTDGTAGIAGSDGTRDREGAGEARGDVASVPWGRGRADMAGRARTGLLGLAPGVPGTADAMPLWRLGRRDGSGYQWDRSNTSLREVVQASALVEGTSFRWMDIDARRWDREDAGPPSSLRRVLEYLDDLPPPAYPFPVDQTLAASGATTYAATCARCHEPGGAQAGAVIPRAEIGTDGRRLDA
;
A
#
# COMPACT_ATOMS: atom_id res chain seq x y z
N MET A 1 14.59 -57.72 -7.81
CA MET A 1 14.97 -56.44 -8.44
C MET A 1 16.48 -56.35 -8.53
N SER A 2 17.04 -56.07 -9.70
CA SER A 2 18.48 -55.86 -9.88
C SER A 2 18.95 -54.61 -9.14
N ARG A 3 20.26 -54.51 -8.85
CA ARG A 3 20.89 -53.27 -8.30
C ARG A 3 20.53 -52.04 -9.13
N THR A 4 20.41 -52.19 -10.45
CA THR A 4 19.98 -51.13 -11.37
C THR A 4 18.52 -50.70 -11.16
N GLY A 5 17.61 -51.63 -10.84
CA GLY A 5 16.22 -51.30 -10.50
C GLY A 5 16.09 -50.52 -9.19
N TRP A 6 16.91 -50.84 -8.18
CA TRP A 6 16.96 -50.09 -6.92
C TRP A 6 17.53 -48.68 -7.11
N SER A 7 18.60 -48.52 -7.89
CA SER A 7 19.17 -47.21 -8.18
C SER A 7 18.18 -46.30 -8.93
N LEU A 8 17.39 -46.85 -9.85
CA LEU A 8 16.37 -46.10 -10.57
C LEU A 8 15.25 -45.63 -9.63
N VAL A 9 14.77 -46.50 -8.74
CA VAL A 9 13.73 -46.15 -7.75
C VAL A 9 14.23 -45.06 -6.79
N VAL A 10 15.45 -45.18 -6.27
CA VAL A 10 16.04 -44.17 -5.40
C VAL A 10 16.20 -42.83 -6.13
N LEU A 11 16.65 -42.84 -7.39
CA LEU A 11 16.77 -41.62 -8.19
C LEU A 11 15.41 -40.96 -8.42
N VAL A 12 14.37 -41.72 -8.78
CA VAL A 12 13.01 -41.19 -8.97
C VAL A 12 12.45 -40.62 -7.66
N LEU A 13 12.66 -41.28 -6.53
CA LEU A 13 12.24 -40.78 -5.23
C LEU A 13 12.98 -39.51 -4.82
N LEU A 14 14.29 -39.41 -5.08
CA LEU A 14 15.08 -38.21 -4.83
C LEU A 14 14.64 -37.05 -5.73
N LEU A 15 14.45 -37.29 -7.03
CA LEU A 15 13.94 -36.28 -7.95
C LEU A 15 12.52 -35.84 -7.58
N GLY A 16 11.65 -36.77 -7.17
CA GLY A 16 10.32 -36.47 -6.65
C GLY A 16 10.35 -35.63 -5.37
N ALA A 17 11.24 -35.94 -4.43
CA ALA A 17 11.42 -35.17 -3.20
C ALA A 17 11.97 -33.77 -3.47
N VAL A 18 12.95 -33.62 -4.37
CA VAL A 18 13.50 -32.32 -4.79
C VAL A 18 12.45 -31.49 -5.52
N ALA A 19 11.69 -32.09 -6.45
CA ALA A 19 10.62 -31.39 -7.18
C ALA A 19 9.49 -30.96 -6.24
N THR A 20 9.08 -31.81 -5.31
CA THR A 20 8.08 -31.50 -4.28
C THR A 20 8.58 -30.38 -3.37
N HIS A 21 9.82 -30.45 -2.90
CA HIS A 21 10.42 -29.39 -2.10
C HIS A 21 10.50 -28.06 -2.88
N ALA A 22 10.97 -28.08 -4.13
CA ALA A 22 11.00 -26.90 -4.98
C ALA A 22 9.61 -26.30 -5.20
N TYR A 23 8.58 -27.13 -5.44
CA TYR A 23 7.19 -26.69 -5.56
C TYR A 23 6.70 -25.99 -4.29
N TYR A 24 6.87 -26.60 -3.11
CA TYR A 24 6.47 -25.99 -1.84
C TYR A 24 7.23 -24.69 -1.53
N ARG A 25 8.46 -24.55 -2.02
CA ARG A 25 9.30 -23.37 -1.75
C ARG A 25 9.14 -22.25 -2.77
N LEU A 26 8.66 -22.53 -3.97
CA LEU A 26 8.59 -21.55 -5.07
C LEU A 26 7.18 -21.25 -5.55
N ALA A 27 6.26 -22.22 -5.46
CA ALA A 27 4.94 -22.13 -6.07
C ALA A 27 3.78 -22.25 -5.07
N TRP A 28 4.02 -22.79 -3.87
CA TRP A 28 2.98 -22.94 -2.86
C TRP A 28 2.61 -21.59 -2.23
N VAL A 29 1.31 -21.34 -2.20
CA VAL A 29 0.67 -20.22 -1.51
C VAL A 29 -0.13 -20.83 -0.37
N GLY A 30 0.28 -20.55 0.86
CA GLY A 30 -0.45 -20.93 2.05
C GLY A 30 -1.77 -20.17 2.18
N PRO A 31 -2.69 -20.66 3.04
CA PRO A 31 -3.89 -19.90 3.36
C PRO A 31 -3.48 -18.57 4.00
N ALA A 32 -4.12 -17.48 3.57
CA ALA A 32 -3.96 -16.21 4.27
C ALA A 32 -4.47 -16.34 5.72
N PRO A 33 -3.86 -15.65 6.69
CA PRO A 33 -4.33 -15.65 8.08
C PRO A 33 -5.82 -15.35 8.14
N GLN A 34 -6.54 -16.15 8.94
CA GLN A 34 -7.95 -15.93 9.21
C GLN A 34 -8.06 -15.20 10.54
N PHE A 35 -8.77 -14.08 10.54
CA PHE A 35 -9.07 -13.32 11.75
C PHE A 35 -10.49 -13.60 12.20
N GLU A 36 -10.71 -13.69 13.51
CA GLU A 36 -12.05 -13.88 14.08
C GLU A 36 -12.90 -12.62 13.91
N SER A 37 -12.33 -11.45 14.20
CA SER A 37 -13.01 -10.17 14.09
C SER A 37 -12.88 -9.58 12.68
N ALA A 38 -13.91 -8.85 12.25
CA ALA A 38 -13.87 -8.08 11.00
C ALA A 38 -12.88 -6.91 11.07
N GLU A 39 -12.71 -6.32 12.25
CA GLU A 39 -11.72 -5.27 12.49
C GLU A 39 -10.29 -5.78 12.31
N ASP A 40 -9.91 -6.91 12.92
CA ASP A 40 -8.55 -7.44 12.77
C ASP A 40 -8.30 -7.91 11.32
N HIS A 41 -9.33 -8.42 10.65
CA HIS A 41 -9.24 -8.70 9.21
C HIS A 41 -8.98 -7.43 8.40
N PHE A 42 -9.63 -6.32 8.73
CA PHE A 42 -9.35 -5.04 8.07
C PHE A 42 -7.92 -4.54 8.38
N LEU A 43 -7.46 -4.67 9.63
CA LEU A 43 -6.16 -4.15 10.07
C LEU A 43 -4.97 -4.98 9.56
N TYR A 44 -5.11 -6.31 9.44
CA TYR A 44 -3.99 -7.23 9.19
C TYR A 44 -4.26 -8.26 8.09
N GLY A 45 -5.50 -8.33 7.58
CA GLY A 45 -5.89 -9.26 6.52
C GLY A 45 -5.18 -9.00 5.21
N SER A 46 -4.96 -10.08 4.46
CA SER A 46 -4.35 -10.03 3.13
C SER A 46 -5.34 -9.51 2.10
N ILE A 47 -4.89 -8.57 1.27
CA ILE A 47 -5.57 -8.19 0.02
C ILE A 47 -4.85 -8.72 -1.21
N GLY A 48 -3.85 -9.60 -1.05
CA GLY A 48 -3.12 -10.22 -2.15
C GLY A 48 -1.92 -9.44 -2.70
N THR A 49 -1.42 -8.43 -1.99
CA THR A 49 -0.25 -7.62 -2.39
C THR A 49 1.08 -8.33 -2.13
N GLU A 50 1.10 -9.37 -1.31
CA GLU A 50 2.31 -10.05 -0.84
C GLU A 50 3.06 -10.75 -1.98
N ALA A 51 2.34 -11.18 -3.02
CA ALA A 51 2.92 -11.86 -4.18
C ALA A 51 3.75 -10.92 -5.06
N GLU A 52 3.17 -9.78 -5.46
CA GLU A 52 3.77 -8.84 -6.41
C GLU A 52 4.68 -7.82 -5.73
N ARG A 53 4.22 -7.29 -4.59
CA ARG A 53 4.85 -6.16 -3.89
C ARG A 53 5.45 -6.56 -2.54
N GLY A 54 5.18 -7.77 -2.06
CA GLY A 54 5.65 -8.18 -0.75
C GLY A 54 7.16 -8.35 -0.63
N VAL A 55 7.67 -8.16 0.59
CA VAL A 55 9.06 -8.39 0.98
C VAL A 55 9.12 -9.63 1.88
N PRO A 56 10.07 -10.56 1.71
CA PRO A 56 10.22 -11.68 2.64
C PRO A 56 10.33 -11.19 4.09
N TYR A 57 9.48 -11.72 4.97
CA TYR A 57 9.27 -11.21 6.33
C TYR A 57 10.56 -11.04 7.11
N TRP A 58 11.43 -12.05 7.10
CA TRP A 58 12.68 -11.98 7.85
C TRP A 58 13.65 -10.94 7.30
N ILE A 59 13.63 -10.66 5.99
CA ILE A 59 14.41 -9.56 5.42
C ILE A 59 13.81 -8.24 5.87
N TRP A 60 12.50 -8.05 5.66
CA TRP A 60 11.75 -6.85 6.04
C TRP A 60 11.97 -6.49 7.52
N LEU A 61 11.80 -7.46 8.42
CA LEU A 61 11.93 -7.27 9.87
C LEU A 61 13.27 -6.67 10.28
N VAL A 62 14.36 -7.07 9.61
CA VAL A 62 15.72 -6.65 9.99
C VAL A 62 16.18 -5.35 9.31
N LEU A 63 15.54 -4.92 8.22
CA LEU A 63 16.00 -3.75 7.46
C LEU A 63 16.16 -2.51 8.35
N PRO A 64 15.21 -2.13 9.23
CA PRO A 64 15.35 -0.92 10.03
C PRO A 64 16.53 -0.96 11.02
N ARG A 65 17.00 -2.14 11.41
CA ARG A 65 18.17 -2.31 12.28
C ARG A 65 19.49 -2.24 11.51
N ILE A 66 19.50 -2.68 10.25
CA ILE A 66 20.68 -2.64 9.39
C ILE A 66 20.87 -1.23 8.80
N PHE A 67 19.75 -0.55 8.49
CA PHE A 67 19.72 0.73 7.79
C PHE A 67 19.01 1.84 8.58
N PRO A 68 19.33 2.07 9.87
CA PRO A 68 18.65 3.09 10.66
C PRO A 68 18.87 4.50 10.11
N ASP A 69 19.99 4.71 9.39
CA ASP A 69 20.37 6.00 8.79
C ASP A 69 19.43 6.45 7.67
N HIS A 70 18.66 5.52 7.08
CA HIS A 70 17.66 5.79 6.03
C HIS A 70 16.26 6.06 6.61
N LEU A 71 16.14 6.19 7.93
CA LEU A 71 14.90 6.51 8.63
C LEU A 71 15.00 7.87 9.33
N PRO A 72 13.89 8.60 9.49
CA PRO A 72 13.89 9.94 10.08
C PRO A 72 14.18 9.96 11.59
N GLY A 73 14.14 8.80 12.26
CA GLY A 73 14.38 8.71 13.69
C GLY A 73 14.39 7.28 14.22
N PRO A 74 14.60 7.11 15.54
CA PRO A 74 14.60 5.80 16.18
C PRO A 74 13.21 5.14 16.13
N GLY A 75 13.15 3.83 16.39
CA GLY A 75 11.90 3.05 16.43
C GLY A 75 11.57 2.30 15.14
N GLY A 76 12.47 2.29 14.16
CA GLY A 76 12.32 1.52 12.93
C GLY A 76 11.12 1.99 12.10
N TYR A 77 10.25 1.07 11.69
CA TYR A 77 9.05 1.41 10.91
C TYR A 77 8.09 2.38 11.64
N ALA A 78 8.08 2.41 12.98
CA ALA A 78 7.26 3.36 13.73
C ALA A 78 7.68 4.83 13.50
N SER A 79 8.95 5.07 13.16
CA SER A 79 9.46 6.42 12.88
C SER A 79 8.76 7.07 11.68
N ILE A 80 8.23 6.27 10.75
CA ILE A 80 7.49 6.67 9.54
C ILE A 80 5.99 6.42 9.66
N GLY A 81 5.48 6.28 10.90
CA GLY A 81 4.05 6.20 11.19
C GLY A 81 3.41 4.84 10.96
N ILE A 82 4.19 3.78 10.70
CA ILE A 82 3.69 2.40 10.67
C ILE A 82 3.56 1.91 12.11
N THR A 83 2.33 1.92 12.62
CA THR A 83 2.02 1.67 14.04
C THR A 83 1.60 0.22 14.30
N GLY A 84 2.03 -0.34 15.43
CA GLY A 84 1.53 -1.64 15.92
C GLY A 84 0.38 -1.51 16.90
N ARG A 85 -0.24 -2.65 17.23
CA ARG A 85 -1.20 -2.82 18.33
C ARG A 85 -0.73 -4.01 19.18
N ASP A 86 -0.91 -3.91 20.48
CA ASP A 86 -0.56 -5.01 21.39
C ASP A 86 -1.29 -6.31 21.00
N GLY A 87 -0.61 -7.44 21.21
CA GLY A 87 -1.12 -8.77 20.87
C GLY A 87 -1.03 -9.15 19.38
N HIS A 88 -0.49 -8.28 18.52
CA HIS A 88 -0.36 -8.53 17.09
C HIS A 88 1.10 -8.52 16.64
N GLU A 89 1.46 -9.50 15.81
CA GLU A 89 2.83 -9.62 15.28
C GLU A 89 3.13 -8.56 14.20
N MET A 90 2.15 -8.31 13.33
CA MET A 90 2.29 -7.37 12.23
C MET A 90 1.81 -5.98 12.64
N PRO A 91 2.47 -4.90 12.17
CA PRO A 91 1.92 -3.57 12.29
C PRO A 91 0.59 -3.43 11.55
N ILE A 92 -0.24 -2.49 11.99
CA ILE A 92 -1.47 -2.12 11.32
C ILE A 92 -1.15 -1.71 9.88
N GLY A 93 -1.93 -2.24 8.93
CA GLY A 93 -1.72 -1.94 7.53
C GLY A 93 -0.84 -2.95 6.80
N LEU A 94 -0.29 -3.94 7.50
CA LEU A 94 0.60 -4.93 6.93
C LEU A 94 0.09 -6.34 7.19
N SER A 95 -0.01 -7.13 6.14
CA SER A 95 -0.36 -8.54 6.18
C SER A 95 0.88 -9.41 6.04
N LYS A 96 0.80 -10.64 6.56
CA LYS A 96 1.84 -11.66 6.40
C LYS A 96 1.23 -12.94 5.83
N VAL A 97 1.67 -13.34 4.64
CA VAL A 97 1.18 -14.55 3.96
C VAL A 97 2.35 -15.44 3.55
N ASP A 98 2.21 -16.75 3.69
CA ASP A 98 3.20 -17.72 3.24
C ASP A 98 3.10 -17.94 1.73
N ILE A 99 4.09 -17.45 0.99
CA ILE A 99 4.22 -17.63 -0.48
C ILE A 99 5.62 -18.16 -0.74
N GLY A 100 5.78 -19.48 -0.60
CA GLY A 100 7.06 -20.19 -0.52
C GLY A 100 7.89 -19.87 0.74
N VAL A 101 7.84 -18.62 1.18
CA VAL A 101 8.34 -18.05 2.45
C VAL A 101 7.33 -17.01 2.95
N PRO A 102 7.29 -16.67 4.25
CA PRO A 102 6.46 -15.59 4.74
C PRO A 102 6.84 -14.27 4.09
N ARG A 103 5.86 -13.55 3.55
CA ARG A 103 6.01 -12.26 2.90
C ARG A 103 5.08 -11.23 3.51
N VAL A 104 5.58 -10.00 3.62
CA VAL A 104 4.87 -8.85 4.15
C VAL A 104 4.36 -8.00 3.00
N GLY A 105 3.05 -7.74 2.97
CA GLY A 105 2.38 -6.87 1.99
C GLY A 105 1.62 -5.76 2.68
N ALA A 106 1.40 -4.65 1.97
CA ALA A 106 0.51 -3.58 2.45
C ALA A 106 -0.95 -3.96 2.22
N ASN A 107 -1.82 -3.59 3.16
CA ASN A 107 -3.27 -3.67 3.00
C ASN A 107 -3.91 -2.29 3.19
N CYS A 108 -5.24 -2.24 3.12
CA CYS A 108 -6.01 -1.00 3.18
C CYS A 108 -5.76 -0.18 4.45
N ALA A 109 -5.55 -0.84 5.59
CA ALA A 109 -5.39 -0.15 6.88
C ALA A 109 -4.11 0.68 6.98
N LEU A 110 -3.13 0.49 6.09
CA LEU A 110 -1.91 1.31 6.07
C LEU A 110 -2.24 2.79 5.83
N CYS A 111 -3.20 3.03 4.94
CA CYS A 111 -3.68 4.37 4.58
C CYS A 111 -5.01 4.72 5.26
N HIS A 112 -5.79 3.73 5.68
CA HIS A 112 -7.13 3.90 6.25
C HIS A 112 -7.22 3.47 7.73
N THR A 113 -6.20 3.76 8.52
CA THR A 113 -6.30 3.70 9.98
C THR A 113 -5.50 4.83 10.62
N ALA A 114 -6.18 5.68 11.40
CA ALA A 114 -5.50 6.70 12.19
C ALA A 114 -5.20 6.20 13.59
N THR A 115 -4.20 6.81 14.22
CA THR A 115 -4.01 6.73 15.66
C THR A 115 -4.11 8.12 16.28
N VAL A 116 -4.88 8.26 17.35
CA VAL A 116 -5.06 9.54 18.06
C VAL A 116 -4.65 9.36 19.52
N ARG A 117 -3.91 10.31 20.05
CA ARG A 117 -3.62 10.38 21.48
C ARG A 117 -4.39 11.53 22.09
N ALA A 118 -5.06 11.29 23.22
CA ALA A 118 -5.76 12.33 23.96
C ALA A 118 -4.77 13.34 24.58
N THR A 119 -3.59 12.86 24.97
CA THR A 119 -2.46 13.67 25.46
C THR A 119 -1.16 13.13 24.88
N PRO A 120 -0.05 13.87 24.89
CA PRO A 120 1.23 13.38 24.37
C PRO A 120 1.71 12.05 24.97
N THR A 121 1.27 11.72 26.19
CA THR A 121 1.66 10.50 26.92
C THR A 121 0.62 9.40 26.90
N SER A 122 -0.60 9.64 26.40
CA SER A 122 -1.63 8.60 26.39
C SER A 122 -1.29 7.50 25.39
N VAL A 123 -1.74 6.27 25.69
CA VAL A 123 -1.76 5.18 24.70
C VAL A 123 -2.57 5.66 23.48
N PRO A 124 -2.11 5.45 22.24
CA PRO A 124 -2.89 5.81 21.06
C PRO A 124 -4.15 4.99 20.98
N LEU A 125 -5.28 5.66 20.75
CA LEU A 125 -6.49 5.03 20.27
C LEU A 125 -6.34 4.78 18.78
N VAL A 126 -6.72 3.58 18.34
CA VAL A 126 -6.71 3.19 16.93
C VAL A 126 -8.11 3.38 16.37
N TYR A 127 -8.22 4.09 15.25
CA TYR A 127 -9.48 4.31 14.55
C TYR A 127 -9.43 3.68 13.16
N PRO A 128 -9.89 2.42 13.02
CA PRO A 128 -10.07 1.78 11.72
C PRO A 128 -10.96 2.63 10.81
N GLY A 129 -10.67 2.65 9.52
CA GLY A 129 -11.42 3.43 8.52
C GLY A 129 -11.11 4.93 8.50
N ALA A 130 -10.36 5.47 9.45
CA ALA A 130 -9.96 6.88 9.43
C ALA A 130 -8.75 7.12 8.49
N PRO A 131 -8.60 8.30 7.89
CA PRO A 131 -7.41 8.65 7.13
C PRO A 131 -6.13 8.60 7.99
N ALA A 132 -5.12 7.84 7.56
CA ALA A 132 -3.89 7.64 8.31
C ALA A 132 -2.91 8.83 8.18
N HIS A 133 -3.26 9.99 8.76
CA HIS A 133 -2.45 11.21 8.65
C HIS A 133 -1.01 11.07 9.17
N GLN A 134 -0.76 10.08 10.04
CA GLN A 134 0.56 9.77 10.58
C GLN A 134 1.45 8.95 9.64
N THR A 135 0.89 8.20 8.69
CA THR A 135 1.65 7.22 7.90
C THR A 135 2.41 7.88 6.76
N GLY A 136 3.73 7.65 6.69
CA GLY A 136 4.59 8.08 5.58
C GLY A 136 4.68 7.02 4.48
N ALA A 137 3.69 6.94 3.58
CA ALA A 137 3.70 5.94 2.51
C ALA A 137 4.87 6.13 1.51
N GLN A 138 5.24 7.37 1.15
CA GLN A 138 6.49 7.62 0.40
C GLN A 138 7.70 7.23 1.22
N GLU A 139 7.73 7.60 2.50
CA GLU A 139 8.89 7.37 3.36
C GLU A 139 9.16 5.87 3.48
N TYR A 140 8.11 5.05 3.56
CA TYR A 140 8.22 3.60 3.49
C TYR A 140 8.82 3.11 2.16
N ALA A 141 8.29 3.59 1.03
CA ALA A 141 8.80 3.21 -0.29
C ALA A 141 10.27 3.64 -0.51
N ARG A 142 10.62 4.86 -0.09
CA ARG A 142 11.98 5.41 -0.15
C ARG A 142 12.93 4.62 0.73
N PHE A 143 12.55 4.36 1.98
CA PHE A 143 13.36 3.55 2.88
C PHE A 143 13.73 2.19 2.27
N LEU A 144 12.77 1.49 1.66
CA LEU A 144 13.03 0.21 1.02
C LEU A 144 13.96 0.36 -0.22
N ALA A 145 13.79 1.42 -1.00
CA ALA A 145 14.64 1.73 -2.14
C ALA A 145 16.08 2.04 -1.71
N ASP A 146 16.24 2.94 -0.73
CA ASP A 146 17.53 3.38 -0.21
C ASP A 146 18.27 2.22 0.47
N ALA A 147 17.56 1.41 1.25
CA ALA A 147 18.11 0.18 1.82
C ALA A 147 18.61 -0.77 0.71
N ALA A 148 17.85 -0.95 -0.37
CA ALA A 148 18.27 -1.82 -1.48
C ALA A 148 19.47 -1.26 -2.26
N ALA A 149 19.58 0.06 -2.39
CA ALA A 149 20.70 0.74 -3.03
C ALA A 149 21.98 0.69 -2.18
N ASP A 150 21.84 0.64 -0.86
CA ASP A 150 22.94 0.66 0.11
C ASP A 150 23.90 -0.55 -0.06
N PRO A 151 25.23 -0.32 -0.06
CA PRO A 151 26.23 -1.39 -0.17
C PRO A 151 26.15 -2.46 0.93
N ARG A 152 25.56 -2.14 2.10
CA ARG A 152 25.36 -3.09 3.20
C ARG A 152 24.27 -4.12 2.89
N PHE A 153 23.45 -3.94 1.85
CA PHE A 153 22.42 -4.91 1.42
C PHE A 153 23.06 -6.15 0.79
N THR A 154 23.65 -6.97 1.64
CA THR A 154 24.36 -8.19 1.28
C THR A 154 23.77 -9.37 2.03
N ALA A 155 23.92 -10.55 1.45
CA ALA A 155 23.42 -11.77 2.05
C ALA A 155 24.07 -12.08 3.41
N SER A 156 25.35 -11.73 3.63
CA SER A 156 26.02 -11.91 4.92
C SER A 156 25.37 -11.03 5.99
N VAL A 157 25.34 -9.71 5.78
CA VAL A 157 24.82 -8.74 6.77
C VAL A 157 23.38 -9.06 7.14
N ILE A 158 22.54 -9.29 6.14
CA ILE A 158 21.12 -9.58 6.38
C ILE A 158 20.93 -10.92 7.08
N LEU A 159 21.65 -11.98 6.70
CA LEU A 159 21.53 -13.28 7.39
C LEU A 159 22.06 -13.25 8.82
N ASP A 160 23.13 -12.51 9.08
CA ASP A 160 23.67 -12.37 10.43
C ASP A 160 22.68 -11.66 11.35
N GLU A 161 21.97 -10.65 10.84
CA GLU A 161 20.91 -9.98 11.60
C GLU A 161 19.65 -10.85 11.75
N ILE A 162 19.27 -11.63 10.73
CA ILE A 162 18.16 -12.60 10.82
C ILE A 162 18.46 -13.65 11.89
N ALA A 163 19.71 -14.11 12.00
CA ALA A 163 20.11 -15.15 12.96
C ALA A 163 19.90 -14.75 14.43
N ARG A 164 19.76 -13.44 14.73
CA ARG A 164 19.39 -12.95 16.06
C ARG A 164 17.91 -13.19 16.43
N ASN A 165 17.07 -13.49 15.44
CA ASN A 165 15.62 -13.59 15.58
C ASN A 165 15.13 -15.04 15.39
N VAL A 166 15.74 -15.77 14.44
CA VAL A 166 15.34 -17.14 14.12
C VAL A 166 16.53 -17.98 13.66
N ARG A 167 16.52 -19.28 14.00
CA ARG A 167 17.48 -20.25 13.47
C ARG A 167 16.94 -20.87 12.18
N LEU A 168 17.36 -20.32 11.05
CA LEU A 168 17.03 -20.89 9.73
C LEU A 168 17.69 -22.26 9.54
N SER A 169 16.99 -23.20 8.89
CA SER A 169 17.60 -24.45 8.46
C SER A 169 18.71 -24.20 7.42
N VAL A 170 19.60 -25.17 7.21
CA VAL A 170 20.67 -25.03 6.20
C VAL A 170 20.09 -24.77 4.79
N PRO A 171 19.07 -25.50 4.32
CA PRO A 171 18.41 -25.19 3.05
C PRO A 171 17.81 -23.78 3.00
N ASP A 172 17.15 -23.32 4.08
CA ASP A 172 16.60 -21.96 4.14
C ASP A 172 17.69 -20.92 4.06
N ARG A 173 18.78 -21.09 4.80
CA ARG A 173 19.90 -20.15 4.80
C ARG A 173 20.52 -20.04 3.41
N LEU A 174 20.65 -21.15 2.68
CA LEU A 174 21.13 -21.16 1.29
C LEU A 174 20.13 -20.47 0.35
N LEU A 175 18.83 -20.75 0.49
CA LEU A 175 17.79 -20.07 -0.28
C LEU A 175 17.80 -18.56 -0.04
N TYR A 176 17.89 -18.11 1.21
CA TYR A 176 18.00 -16.69 1.54
C TYR A 176 19.26 -16.07 0.94
N ARG A 177 20.40 -16.74 1.10
CA ARG A 177 21.71 -16.23 0.66
C ARG A 177 21.76 -16.02 -0.86
N PHE A 178 21.36 -17.03 -1.62
CA PHE A 178 21.61 -17.08 -3.05
C PHE A 178 20.40 -16.68 -3.90
N VAL A 179 19.20 -16.71 -3.33
CA VAL A 179 17.96 -16.43 -4.08
C VAL A 179 17.23 -15.23 -3.49
N LEU A 180 16.72 -15.33 -2.26
CA LEU A 180 15.75 -14.34 -1.76
C LEU A 180 16.37 -12.96 -1.54
N ILE A 181 17.55 -12.86 -0.93
CA ILE A 181 18.18 -11.56 -0.67
C ILE A 181 18.57 -10.87 -2.00
N PRO A 182 19.28 -11.52 -2.95
CA PRO A 182 19.56 -10.93 -4.25
C PRO A 182 18.31 -10.54 -5.04
N GLN A 183 17.28 -11.41 -5.05
CA GLN A 183 16.03 -11.12 -5.76
C GLN A 183 15.25 -9.98 -5.11
N THR A 184 15.21 -9.91 -3.78
CA THR A 184 14.58 -8.81 -3.04
C THR A 184 15.26 -7.50 -3.37
N ARG A 185 16.60 -7.45 -3.34
CA ARG A 185 17.37 -6.25 -3.74
C ARG A 185 16.97 -5.79 -5.14
N ARG A 186 17.01 -6.70 -6.12
CA ARG A 186 16.67 -6.39 -7.51
C ARG A 186 15.22 -5.94 -7.67
N ALA A 187 14.28 -6.55 -6.94
CA ALA A 187 12.87 -6.17 -6.99
C ALA A 187 12.62 -4.78 -6.40
N LEU A 188 13.26 -4.45 -5.27
CA LEU A 188 13.16 -3.12 -4.66
C LEU A 188 13.76 -2.03 -5.56
N LEU A 189 14.94 -2.29 -6.16
CA LEU A 189 15.57 -1.36 -7.10
C LEU A 189 14.70 -1.13 -8.35
N ARG A 190 14.16 -2.20 -8.96
CA ARG A 190 13.23 -2.04 -10.11
C ARG A 190 11.98 -1.25 -9.76
N ARG A 191 11.46 -1.37 -8.54
CA ARG A 191 10.30 -0.57 -8.09
C ARG A 191 10.67 0.91 -7.94
N ALA A 192 11.88 1.19 -7.45
CA ALA A 192 12.41 2.54 -7.33
C ALA A 192 12.68 3.17 -8.71
N GLU A 193 13.29 2.43 -9.63
CA GLU A 193 13.49 2.84 -11.03
C GLU A 193 12.16 3.00 -11.77
N GLY A 194 11.20 2.11 -11.53
CA GLY A 194 9.83 2.28 -12.00
C GLY A 194 9.27 3.62 -11.54
N ALA A 195 9.46 4.00 -10.28
CA ALA A 195 9.02 5.29 -9.76
C ALA A 195 9.83 6.50 -10.30
N ALA A 196 11.14 6.37 -10.56
CA ALA A 196 12.06 7.46 -10.90
C ALA A 196 12.38 7.63 -12.40
N GLY A 197 12.51 6.56 -13.17
CA GLY A 197 12.86 6.55 -14.62
C GLY A 197 11.75 7.07 -15.55
N MET A 198 10.89 7.89 -15.00
CA MET A 198 9.53 8.09 -15.45
C MET A 198 9.18 9.60 -15.42
N GLY A 199 9.92 10.44 -14.70
CA GLY A 199 9.90 11.90 -14.90
C GLY A 199 10.96 12.43 -15.89
N GLY A 200 11.56 11.55 -16.71
CA GLY A 200 12.62 11.89 -17.66
C GLY A 200 12.39 11.47 -19.13
N ALA A 201 11.18 11.05 -19.52
CA ALA A 201 10.91 10.69 -20.91
C ALA A 201 10.69 11.95 -21.76
N GLU A 202 11.77 12.47 -22.34
CA GLU A 202 11.77 13.36 -23.50
C GLU A 202 10.85 12.80 -24.59
N GLY A 203 9.93 13.64 -25.07
CA GLY A 203 9.19 13.37 -26.29
C GLY A 203 10.16 13.33 -27.46
N THR A 204 10.46 12.14 -27.98
CA THR A 204 10.92 12.01 -29.35
C THR A 204 9.70 12.11 -30.27
N ASP A 205 9.21 13.33 -30.46
CA ASP A 205 8.30 13.62 -31.55
C ASP A 205 9.11 13.55 -32.85
N GLY A 206 8.88 12.45 -33.59
CA GLY A 206 9.22 12.38 -35.00
C GLY A 206 8.34 13.34 -35.78
N THR A 207 8.79 14.58 -35.96
CA THR A 207 8.31 15.45 -37.02
C THR A 207 9.49 16.07 -37.77
N ALA A 208 9.73 15.55 -38.96
CA ALA A 208 10.53 16.22 -39.97
C ALA A 208 9.76 17.46 -40.46
N GLY A 209 10.36 18.64 -40.36
CA GLY A 209 9.72 19.90 -40.76
C GLY A 209 10.63 21.13 -40.70
N ILE A 210 11.49 21.29 -41.71
CA ILE A 210 11.87 22.52 -42.43
C ILE A 210 12.15 23.84 -41.65
N ALA A 211 13.44 24.23 -41.68
CA ALA A 211 14.06 25.56 -41.87
C ALA A 211 13.58 26.83 -41.12
N GLY A 212 14.53 27.50 -40.46
CA GLY A 212 14.48 28.91 -40.08
C GLY A 212 15.74 29.35 -39.32
N SER A 213 16.41 30.38 -39.83
CA SER A 213 17.72 30.93 -39.47
C SER A 213 17.70 31.92 -38.29
N ASP A 214 18.92 32.29 -37.83
CA ASP A 214 19.27 33.40 -36.91
C ASP A 214 19.16 33.04 -35.41
N GLY A 215 20.05 33.37 -34.49
CA GLY A 215 21.23 34.25 -34.49
C GLY A 215 21.34 34.91 -33.11
N THR A 216 22.29 34.45 -32.30
CA THR A 216 22.91 35.11 -31.11
C THR A 216 22.18 35.18 -29.75
N ARG A 217 22.93 34.73 -28.72
CA ARG A 217 23.04 35.23 -27.31
C ARG A 217 21.82 35.02 -26.40
N ASP A 218 21.90 34.51 -25.17
CA ASP A 218 22.94 34.58 -24.13
C ASP A 218 23.00 33.30 -23.27
N ARG A 219 24.21 33.01 -22.77
CA ARG A 219 24.48 32.04 -21.71
C ARG A 219 24.30 32.74 -20.36
N GLU A 220 23.17 32.53 -19.70
CA GLU A 220 23.02 32.77 -18.26
C GLU A 220 21.88 31.89 -17.75
N GLY A 221 22.15 31.09 -16.71
CA GLY A 221 21.19 30.13 -16.14
C GLY A 221 21.81 28.77 -15.85
N ALA A 222 22.80 28.75 -14.95
CA ALA A 222 23.29 27.51 -14.38
C ALA A 222 22.19 26.87 -13.53
N GLY A 223 21.70 25.70 -13.98
CA GLY A 223 21.31 24.58 -13.13
C GLY A 223 20.21 24.84 -12.09
N GLU A 224 18.98 25.05 -12.52
CA GLU A 224 17.83 24.67 -11.70
C GLU A 224 17.44 23.24 -12.11
N ALA A 225 17.86 22.29 -11.29
CA ALA A 225 17.50 20.88 -11.44
C ALA A 225 15.96 20.80 -11.50
N ARG A 226 15.42 20.47 -12.68
CA ARG A 226 14.02 20.06 -12.82
C ARG A 226 13.89 18.76 -12.01
N GLY A 227 13.48 18.92 -10.76
CA GLY A 227 13.27 17.83 -9.83
C GLY A 227 12.28 16.86 -10.43
N ASP A 228 12.75 15.64 -10.63
CA ASP A 228 11.95 14.49 -11.03
C ASP A 228 10.67 14.47 -10.16
N VAL A 229 9.50 14.47 -10.77
CA VAL A 229 8.25 14.74 -10.04
C VAL A 229 7.91 13.63 -9.04
N ALA A 230 8.51 12.44 -9.19
CA ALA A 230 8.52 11.36 -8.21
C ALA A 230 9.41 11.63 -6.97
N SER A 231 10.28 12.64 -7.02
CA SER A 231 11.22 13.04 -5.96
C SER A 231 10.66 14.05 -4.97
N VAL A 232 9.55 14.75 -5.27
CA VAL A 232 9.00 15.76 -4.35
C VAL A 232 8.36 15.08 -3.14
N PRO A 233 8.81 15.37 -1.90
CA PRO A 233 8.16 14.87 -0.70
C PRO A 233 6.74 15.43 -0.58
N TRP A 234 5.74 14.57 -0.60
CA TRP A 234 4.34 14.97 -0.46
C TRP A 234 3.82 15.07 0.97
N GLY A 235 4.66 14.71 1.96
CA GLY A 235 4.30 14.63 3.37
C GLY A 235 3.57 13.34 3.76
N ARG A 236 3.41 13.16 5.08
CA ARG A 236 2.69 12.02 5.67
C ARG A 236 1.18 12.17 5.47
N GLY A 237 0.48 11.04 5.48
CA GLY A 237 -0.96 10.99 5.35
C GLY A 237 -1.51 11.12 3.93
N ARG A 238 -0.65 11.12 2.92
CA ARG A 238 -1.03 11.29 1.51
C ARG A 238 -0.47 10.18 0.62
N ALA A 239 -1.20 9.91 -0.45
CA ALA A 239 -0.88 8.93 -1.48
C ALA A 239 -1.27 9.42 -2.89
N ASP A 240 -0.64 8.89 -3.95
CA ASP A 240 -0.81 9.27 -5.38
C ASP A 240 -1.28 7.99 -6.03
N MET A 241 -2.51 7.65 -5.66
CA MET A 241 -3.16 6.45 -6.15
C MET A 241 -3.42 6.59 -7.66
N ALA A 242 -3.61 7.80 -8.17
CA ALA A 242 -3.75 8.08 -9.60
C ALA A 242 -2.46 7.76 -10.36
N GLY A 243 -1.32 8.33 -9.96
CA GLY A 243 -0.01 8.03 -10.56
C GLY A 243 0.38 6.57 -10.40
N ARG A 244 0.06 5.95 -9.25
CA ARG A 244 0.26 4.51 -9.03
C ARG A 244 -0.61 3.66 -9.96
N ALA A 245 -1.87 4.01 -10.19
CA ALA A 245 -2.74 3.30 -11.12
C ALA A 245 -2.21 3.42 -12.55
N ARG A 246 -1.90 4.66 -12.97
CA ARG A 246 -1.38 4.98 -14.31
C ARG A 246 -0.14 4.16 -14.66
N THR A 247 0.81 4.10 -13.74
CA THR A 247 2.14 3.54 -14.03
C THR A 247 2.22 2.06 -13.65
N GLY A 248 1.70 1.71 -12.47
CA GLY A 248 1.81 0.35 -11.92
C GLY A 248 0.72 -0.62 -12.39
N LEU A 249 -0.47 -0.13 -12.72
CA LEU A 249 -1.59 -0.97 -13.16
C LEU A 249 -1.81 -0.88 -14.69
N LEU A 250 -1.74 0.32 -15.26
CA LEU A 250 -2.01 0.55 -16.68
C LEU A 250 -0.75 0.56 -17.56
N GLY A 251 0.45 0.61 -16.98
CA GLY A 251 1.71 0.64 -17.73
C GLY A 251 1.92 1.91 -18.56
N LEU A 252 1.26 3.01 -18.20
CA LEU A 252 1.37 4.30 -18.86
C LEU A 252 2.54 5.11 -18.29
N ALA A 253 3.08 6.04 -19.09
CA ALA A 253 4.04 7.03 -18.59
C ALA A 253 3.42 7.86 -17.45
N PRO A 254 4.20 8.41 -16.51
CA PRO A 254 3.64 9.17 -15.39
C PRO A 254 2.85 10.39 -15.83
N GLY A 255 1.94 10.79 -14.95
CA GLY A 255 1.20 12.03 -15.05
C GLY A 255 1.69 13.06 -14.05
N VAL A 256 0.89 14.11 -13.91
CA VAL A 256 0.98 15.03 -12.77
C VAL A 256 0.62 14.25 -11.50
N PRO A 257 1.33 14.40 -10.36
CA PRO A 257 0.98 13.70 -9.13
C PRO A 257 -0.40 14.12 -8.64
N GLY A 258 -1.29 13.14 -8.50
CA GLY A 258 -2.63 13.30 -7.94
C GLY A 258 -2.61 13.04 -6.43
N THR A 259 -1.69 13.68 -5.72
CA THR A 259 -1.50 13.48 -4.28
C THR A 259 -2.75 13.90 -3.51
N ALA A 260 -3.32 12.98 -2.74
CA ALA A 260 -4.44 13.27 -1.84
C ALA A 260 -4.29 12.49 -0.54
N ASP A 261 -4.95 12.95 0.52
CA ASP A 261 -5.16 12.14 1.71
C ASP A 261 -6.16 11.01 1.42
N ALA A 262 -6.09 9.97 2.27
CA ALA A 262 -7.04 8.87 2.21
C ALA A 262 -8.42 9.38 2.63
N MET A 263 -9.48 8.88 1.99
CA MET A 263 -10.84 9.20 2.44
C MET A 263 -11.20 8.42 3.71
N PRO A 264 -12.05 8.99 4.59
CA PRO A 264 -12.66 8.21 5.65
C PRO A 264 -13.56 7.12 5.07
N LEU A 265 -13.46 5.91 5.60
CA LEU A 265 -14.21 4.71 5.18
C LEU A 265 -15.35 4.36 6.14
N TRP A 266 -15.77 5.29 6.99
CA TRP A 266 -16.89 5.08 7.90
C TRP A 266 -18.22 5.17 7.16
N ARG A 267 -19.12 4.23 7.47
CA ARG A 267 -20.50 4.16 6.96
C ARG A 267 -20.57 4.25 5.45
N LEU A 268 -19.76 3.47 4.74
CA LEU A 268 -19.76 3.51 3.27
C LEU A 268 -21.14 3.15 2.69
N GLY A 269 -21.90 2.27 3.34
CA GLY A 269 -23.25 1.90 2.92
C GLY A 269 -24.27 3.04 2.98
N ARG A 270 -23.96 4.13 3.70
CA ARG A 270 -24.81 5.34 3.71
C ARG A 270 -24.54 6.28 2.54
N ARG A 271 -23.49 6.05 1.76
CA ARG A 271 -23.26 6.78 0.51
C ARG A 271 -24.17 6.13 -0.53
N ASP A 272 -25.19 6.85 -0.94
CA ASP A 272 -26.26 6.50 -1.87
C ASP A 272 -25.79 6.26 -3.33
N GLY A 273 -24.64 5.62 -3.52
CA GLY A 273 -24.01 5.47 -4.84
C GLY A 273 -23.52 6.80 -5.42
N SER A 274 -23.52 7.89 -4.65
CA SER A 274 -23.09 9.21 -5.13
C SER A 274 -21.58 9.32 -5.33
N GLY A 275 -20.79 8.29 -5.03
CA GLY A 275 -19.37 8.19 -5.36
C GLY A 275 -18.46 7.84 -4.18
N TYR A 276 -17.45 7.02 -4.44
CA TYR A 276 -16.50 6.48 -3.46
C TYR A 276 -15.05 6.91 -3.72
N GLN A 277 -14.83 7.92 -4.54
CA GLN A 277 -13.55 8.60 -4.68
C GLN A 277 -13.76 10.10 -4.47
N TRP A 278 -12.66 10.86 -4.27
CA TRP A 278 -12.71 12.32 -4.09
C TRP A 278 -13.46 13.06 -5.22
N ASP A 279 -13.33 12.54 -6.45
CA ASP A 279 -13.98 13.06 -7.66
C ASP A 279 -15.34 12.39 -7.96
N ARG A 280 -15.78 11.47 -7.10
CA ARG A 280 -17.00 10.65 -7.27
C ARG A 280 -17.01 9.79 -8.54
N SER A 281 -15.85 9.52 -9.14
CA SER A 281 -15.72 8.75 -10.41
C SER A 281 -16.19 7.30 -10.35
N ASN A 282 -16.28 6.70 -9.15
CA ASN A 282 -16.72 5.33 -8.95
C ASN A 282 -17.92 5.27 -7.99
N THR A 283 -19.05 4.75 -8.48
CA THR A 283 -20.33 4.68 -7.74
C THR A 283 -20.63 3.28 -7.20
N SER A 284 -19.72 2.31 -7.40
CA SER A 284 -19.88 0.92 -6.97
C SER A 284 -18.94 0.61 -5.81
N LEU A 285 -19.50 0.26 -4.65
CA LEU A 285 -18.71 -0.06 -3.45
C LEU A 285 -17.82 -1.29 -3.67
N ARG A 286 -18.35 -2.31 -4.37
CA ARG A 286 -17.57 -3.50 -4.74
C ARG A 286 -16.41 -3.12 -5.66
N GLU A 287 -16.69 -2.33 -6.68
CA GLU A 287 -15.69 -1.96 -7.68
C GLU A 287 -14.59 -1.10 -7.07
N VAL A 288 -14.92 -0.08 -6.27
CA VAL A 288 -13.91 0.78 -5.65
C VAL A 288 -12.99 0.01 -4.71
N VAL A 289 -13.50 -0.98 -3.96
CA VAL A 289 -12.69 -1.84 -3.09
C VAL A 289 -11.74 -2.70 -3.93
N GLN A 290 -12.23 -3.35 -4.98
CA GLN A 290 -11.42 -4.20 -5.84
C GLN A 290 -10.38 -3.40 -6.64
N ALA A 291 -10.77 -2.27 -7.23
CA ALA A 291 -9.90 -1.39 -7.97
C ALA A 291 -8.80 -0.80 -7.07
N SER A 292 -9.15 -0.37 -5.85
CA SER A 292 -8.16 0.14 -4.88
C SER A 292 -7.13 -0.93 -4.50
N ALA A 293 -7.56 -2.19 -4.33
CA ALA A 293 -6.65 -3.30 -4.05
C ALA A 293 -5.69 -3.57 -5.23
N LEU A 294 -6.18 -3.57 -6.47
CA LEU A 294 -5.35 -3.68 -7.68
C LEU A 294 -4.32 -2.55 -7.77
N VAL A 295 -4.74 -1.31 -7.52
CA VAL A 295 -3.83 -0.15 -7.49
C VAL A 295 -2.79 -0.34 -6.40
N GLU A 296 -3.15 -0.80 -5.20
CA GLU A 296 -2.20 -1.06 -4.10
C GLU A 296 -1.25 -2.23 -4.39
N GLY A 297 -1.64 -3.16 -5.26
CA GLY A 297 -0.73 -4.16 -5.86
C GLY A 297 -1.19 -5.60 -5.75
N THR A 298 -2.48 -5.82 -5.51
CA THR A 298 -3.10 -7.13 -5.65
C THR A 298 -2.87 -7.67 -7.05
N SER A 299 -2.41 -8.91 -7.18
CA SER A 299 -2.28 -9.54 -8.50
C SER A 299 -3.65 -9.86 -9.10
N PHE A 300 -3.78 -9.79 -10.43
CA PHE A 300 -5.00 -10.21 -11.12
C PHE A 300 -5.37 -11.67 -10.82
N ARG A 301 -4.37 -12.55 -10.66
CA ARG A 301 -4.61 -13.95 -10.27
C ARG A 301 -5.25 -14.06 -8.89
N TRP A 302 -4.75 -13.31 -7.92
CA TRP A 302 -5.34 -13.30 -6.57
C TRP A 302 -6.76 -12.70 -6.61
N MET A 303 -6.94 -11.61 -7.36
CA MET A 303 -8.25 -10.97 -7.54
C MET A 303 -9.30 -11.93 -8.13
N ASP A 304 -8.95 -12.72 -9.15
CA ASP A 304 -9.86 -13.73 -9.73
C ASP A 304 -10.27 -14.78 -8.68
N ILE A 305 -9.33 -15.21 -7.83
CA ILE A 305 -9.61 -16.18 -6.75
C ILE A 305 -10.55 -15.57 -5.71
N ASP A 306 -10.29 -14.32 -5.28
CA ASP A 306 -11.13 -13.63 -4.30
C ASP A 306 -12.54 -13.37 -4.87
N ALA A 307 -12.63 -12.89 -6.11
CA ALA A 307 -13.90 -12.63 -6.79
C ALA A 307 -14.77 -13.88 -6.95
N ARG A 308 -14.18 -15.06 -7.24
CA ARG A 308 -14.93 -16.34 -7.28
C ARG A 308 -15.47 -16.77 -5.91
N ARG A 309 -14.89 -16.28 -4.82
CA ARG A 309 -15.38 -16.51 -3.45
C ARG A 309 -16.37 -15.45 -3.01
N TRP A 310 -16.29 -14.25 -3.59
CA TRP A 310 -17.16 -13.13 -3.28
C TRP A 310 -18.63 -13.51 -3.39
N ASP A 311 -19.01 -14.11 -4.53
CA ASP A 311 -20.40 -14.43 -4.87
C ASP A 311 -20.86 -15.81 -4.34
N ARG A 312 -20.10 -16.42 -3.42
CA ARG A 312 -20.50 -17.69 -2.82
C ARG A 312 -21.57 -17.49 -1.76
N GLU A 313 -22.54 -18.40 -1.80
CA GLU A 313 -23.64 -18.51 -0.83
C GLU A 313 -23.45 -19.72 0.12
N ASP A 314 -22.35 -20.46 -0.03
CA ASP A 314 -22.04 -21.57 0.86
C ASP A 314 -21.67 -21.08 2.26
N ALA A 315 -21.73 -21.99 3.25
CA ALA A 315 -21.45 -21.68 4.66
C ALA A 315 -19.96 -21.37 4.95
N GLY A 316 -19.14 -21.16 3.91
CA GLY A 316 -17.74 -20.78 4.06
C GLY A 316 -17.57 -19.32 4.49
N PRO A 317 -16.41 -18.94 5.03
CA PRO A 317 -16.13 -17.53 5.29
C PRO A 317 -16.12 -16.74 3.97
N PRO A 318 -16.64 -15.50 3.96
CA PRO A 318 -16.62 -14.66 2.77
C PRO A 318 -15.19 -14.38 2.29
N SER A 319 -15.06 -13.96 1.03
CA SER A 319 -13.76 -13.56 0.47
C SER A 319 -13.11 -12.44 1.29
N SER A 320 -11.81 -12.27 1.16
CA SER A 320 -11.08 -11.29 1.99
C SER A 320 -11.55 -9.86 1.70
N LEU A 321 -11.72 -9.52 0.42
CA LEU A 321 -12.21 -8.18 0.06
C LEU A 321 -13.70 -7.99 0.40
N ARG A 322 -14.51 -9.07 0.36
CA ARG A 322 -15.91 -9.01 0.79
C ARG A 322 -16.02 -8.72 2.29
N ARG A 323 -15.21 -9.38 3.12
CA ARG A 323 -15.12 -9.10 4.56
C ARG A 323 -14.75 -7.65 4.86
N VAL A 324 -13.78 -7.10 4.11
CA VAL A 324 -13.40 -5.69 4.22
C VAL A 324 -14.57 -4.79 3.86
N LEU A 325 -15.26 -5.05 2.75
CA LEU A 325 -16.40 -4.26 2.33
C LEU A 325 -17.52 -4.30 3.38
N GLU A 326 -17.93 -5.49 3.82
CA GLU A 326 -19.01 -5.68 4.81
C GLU A 326 -18.68 -4.97 6.14
N TYR A 327 -17.42 -4.99 6.57
CA TYR A 327 -17.00 -4.24 7.74
C TYR A 327 -17.16 -2.72 7.56
N LEU A 328 -16.70 -2.18 6.43
CA LEU A 328 -16.71 -0.74 6.15
C LEU A 328 -18.10 -0.19 5.81
N ASP A 329 -19.00 -1.06 5.35
CA ASP A 329 -20.38 -0.71 5.03
C ASP A 329 -21.07 -0.11 6.26
N ASP A 330 -20.90 -0.76 7.42
CA ASP A 330 -21.56 -0.43 8.68
C ASP A 330 -20.66 0.28 9.71
N LEU A 331 -19.33 0.33 9.50
CA LEU A 331 -18.37 0.88 10.47
C LEU A 331 -18.73 2.34 10.85
N PRO A 332 -19.16 2.62 12.09
CA PRO A 332 -19.52 3.97 12.50
C PRO A 332 -18.26 4.85 12.66
N PRO A 333 -18.38 6.17 12.42
CA PRO A 333 -17.34 7.10 12.86
C PRO A 333 -17.23 7.06 14.40
N PRO A 334 -16.02 7.20 14.96
CA PRO A 334 -15.82 7.21 16.40
C PRO A 334 -16.51 8.42 17.04
N ALA A 335 -16.96 8.26 18.28
CA ALA A 335 -17.45 9.38 19.06
C ALA A 335 -16.31 10.37 19.36
N TYR A 336 -16.63 11.66 19.41
CA TYR A 336 -15.68 12.67 19.85
C TYR A 336 -15.29 12.40 21.30
N PRO A 337 -13.99 12.23 21.63
CA PRO A 337 -13.57 11.67 22.91
C PRO A 337 -13.48 12.72 24.04
N PHE A 338 -13.72 14.00 23.74
CA PHE A 338 -13.62 15.09 24.73
C PHE A 338 -15.00 15.66 25.08
N PRO A 339 -15.12 16.36 26.22
CA PRO A 339 -16.34 17.07 26.57
C PRO A 339 -16.76 18.07 25.49
N VAL A 340 -18.07 18.13 25.22
CA VAL A 340 -18.67 19.07 24.27
C VAL A 340 -19.53 20.06 25.04
N ASP A 341 -19.25 21.36 24.87
CA ASP A 341 -20.15 22.42 25.32
C ASP A 341 -21.43 22.39 24.47
N GLN A 342 -22.53 21.95 25.09
CA GLN A 342 -23.79 21.75 24.39
C GLN A 342 -24.44 23.07 23.96
N THR A 343 -24.22 24.15 24.70
CA THR A 343 -24.74 25.48 24.33
C THR A 343 -24.03 25.98 23.08
N LEU A 344 -22.70 25.87 23.04
CA LEU A 344 -21.92 26.25 21.88
C LEU A 344 -22.19 25.34 20.67
N ALA A 345 -22.34 24.03 20.89
CA ALA A 345 -22.71 23.08 19.83
C ALA A 345 -24.09 23.40 19.22
N ALA A 346 -25.07 23.79 20.05
CA ALA A 346 -26.39 24.20 19.58
C ALA A 346 -26.32 25.49 18.72
N SER A 347 -25.51 26.47 19.12
CA SER A 347 -25.25 27.65 18.29
C SER A 347 -24.56 27.28 16.96
N GLY A 348 -23.59 26.37 17.01
CA GLY A 348 -22.91 25.86 15.82
C GLY A 348 -23.86 25.14 14.85
N ALA A 349 -24.86 24.43 15.36
CA ALA A 349 -25.89 23.78 14.53
C ALA A 349 -26.68 24.79 13.70
N THR A 350 -27.01 25.96 14.25
CA THR A 350 -27.67 27.04 13.50
C THR A 350 -26.78 27.58 12.37
N THR A 351 -25.50 27.82 12.63
CA THR A 351 -24.54 28.25 11.59
C THR A 351 -24.38 27.20 10.50
N TYR A 352 -24.24 25.93 10.89
CA TYR A 352 -24.11 24.82 9.95
C TYR A 352 -25.35 24.72 9.03
N ALA A 353 -26.56 24.82 9.58
CA ALA A 353 -27.80 24.78 8.79
C ALA A 353 -27.87 25.93 7.77
N ALA A 354 -27.41 27.13 8.13
CA ALA A 354 -27.44 28.30 7.27
C ALA A 354 -26.37 28.30 6.17
N THR A 355 -25.21 27.69 6.40
CA THR A 355 -24.03 27.87 5.52
C THR A 355 -23.49 26.58 4.93
N CYS A 356 -23.51 25.48 5.68
CA CYS A 356 -22.83 24.23 5.33
C CYS A 356 -23.79 23.18 4.76
N ALA A 357 -25.03 23.17 5.27
CA ALA A 357 -25.99 22.10 5.02
C ALA A 357 -26.35 21.92 3.55
N ARG A 358 -26.30 22.98 2.73
CA ARG A 358 -26.55 22.91 1.28
C ARG A 358 -25.70 21.82 0.60
N CYS A 359 -24.44 21.69 0.97
CA CYS A 359 -23.50 20.75 0.37
C CYS A 359 -23.22 19.52 1.25
N HIS A 360 -23.25 19.66 2.58
CA HIS A 360 -22.80 18.63 3.51
C HIS A 360 -23.92 17.84 4.21
N GLU A 361 -25.13 18.40 4.32
CA GLU A 361 -26.22 17.72 5.01
C GLU A 361 -26.84 16.66 4.08
N PRO A 362 -27.03 15.41 4.54
CA PRO A 362 -27.78 14.43 3.76
C PRO A 362 -29.16 14.97 3.34
N GLY A 363 -29.45 14.94 2.03
CA GLY A 363 -30.67 15.53 1.46
C GLY A 363 -30.60 17.04 1.17
N GLY A 364 -29.48 17.70 1.46
CA GLY A 364 -29.20 19.06 1.02
C GLY A 364 -29.14 19.19 -0.51
N ALA A 365 -29.39 20.39 -1.04
CA ALA A 365 -29.57 20.61 -2.48
C ALA A 365 -28.35 20.22 -3.36
N GLN A 366 -27.14 20.26 -2.81
CA GLN A 366 -25.89 19.82 -3.46
C GLN A 366 -25.22 18.67 -2.71
N ALA A 367 -25.89 18.08 -1.72
CA ALA A 367 -25.37 16.91 -1.05
C ALA A 367 -25.24 15.77 -2.07
N GLY A 368 -24.07 15.14 -2.13
CA GLY A 368 -23.83 14.13 -3.16
C GLY A 368 -23.29 14.67 -4.49
N ALA A 369 -23.29 15.99 -4.73
CA ALA A 369 -22.85 16.55 -6.00
C ALA A 369 -21.33 16.71 -6.11
N VAL A 370 -20.80 16.66 -7.34
CA VAL A 370 -19.46 17.15 -7.66
C VAL A 370 -19.55 18.67 -7.82
N ILE A 371 -18.85 19.42 -6.98
CA ILE A 371 -18.83 20.88 -7.04
C ILE A 371 -17.78 21.32 -8.07
N PRO A 372 -18.10 22.22 -9.02
CA PRO A 372 -17.13 22.71 -10.00
C PRO A 372 -15.89 23.32 -9.33
N ARG A 373 -14.69 23.06 -9.89
CA ARG A 373 -13.41 23.54 -9.33
C ARG A 373 -13.40 25.06 -9.10
N ALA A 374 -13.97 25.82 -10.02
CA ALA A 374 -14.07 27.27 -9.92
C ALA A 374 -14.93 27.75 -8.73
N GLU A 375 -15.89 26.94 -8.28
CA GLU A 375 -16.73 27.22 -7.11
C GLU A 375 -16.06 26.75 -5.82
N ILE A 376 -15.53 25.53 -5.78
CA ILE A 376 -14.93 24.95 -4.56
C ILE A 376 -13.54 25.53 -4.22
N GLY A 377 -12.79 26.00 -5.23
CA GLY A 377 -11.51 26.69 -5.05
C GLY A 377 -10.35 25.82 -4.52
N THR A 378 -10.49 24.50 -4.51
CA THR A 378 -9.45 23.56 -4.06
C THR A 378 -8.40 23.28 -5.15
N ASP A 379 -7.26 22.70 -4.73
CA ASP A 379 -6.19 22.28 -5.63
C ASP A 379 -6.71 21.32 -6.72
N GLY A 380 -6.33 21.58 -7.98
CA GLY A 380 -6.81 20.84 -9.14
C GLY A 380 -6.00 19.60 -9.50
N ARG A 381 -4.82 19.38 -8.91
CA ARG A 381 -3.85 18.38 -9.38
C ARG A 381 -4.41 16.96 -9.34
N ARG A 382 -5.23 16.62 -8.35
CA ARG A 382 -5.87 15.29 -8.30
C ARG A 382 -6.85 15.05 -9.44
N LEU A 383 -7.52 16.09 -9.95
CA LEU A 383 -8.42 15.97 -11.11
C LEU A 383 -7.62 15.91 -12.43
N ASP A 384 -6.46 16.56 -12.48
CA ASP A 384 -5.61 16.66 -13.66
C ASP A 384 -4.65 15.45 -13.85
N ALA A 385 -4.53 14.58 -12.83
CA ALA A 385 -3.62 13.43 -12.75
C ALA A 385 -4.15 12.17 -13.46
#